data_AF-A0A925ZGK1-F1
#
_entry.id   AF-A0A925ZGK1-F1
#
_cell.length_a   1.000
_cell.length_b   1.000
_cell.length_c   1.000
_cell.angle_alpha   90.00
_cell.angle_beta   90.00
_cell.angle_gamma   90.00
#
_symmetry.space_group_name_H-M   'P 1'
#
loop_
_entity.id
_entity.type
_entity.pdbx_description
1 polymer ?
#
loop_
_entity_poly.entity_id
_entity_poly.type
_entity_poly.pdbx_seq_one_letter_code
_entity_poly.pdbx_strand_id
1 'polypeptide(L)'
;MTFLINFAAIIAVTQGGETLTIEQAVDIATKNAFAVRQQASAVEKNRQRVKESEGGLGPRVTISGTYTRFEEAQTAEIAPGQSIITQPIDTKQAVASLNFPIDISGNIGRIVRASKATLLASQQTLEATRNDVKLAVRRSYLAVLRAEEQIEVSKLAVQEAEERLKNAKIEQEAGTKAKIDVIRIEAQLAQAQFDLISATNQQTLAKQSLNNSLGRPIETDFTTSKVMSLPATPTADVADIDKAAQASRPEAKALTKTQEALAFIRRATERGTNPSMNLAINHQRNIDAQGFTAQEQTTTGAVTLNFPIFDSGVTRAQVKQARQDEEQVKIQLEQVRLGISLEVRQAITNMINSAARLTVAQRQLAAAEENYRISKVRLAAGEGITLEITDALTQLTQARIAVVSARYDYWTAYSELQRAVGTDDLQQILGGRN
;
A
#
# COMPACT_ATOMS: atom_id res chain seq x y z
N MET A 1 37.15 6.34 -14.58
CA MET A 1 37.75 5.01 -14.77
C MET A 1 37.72 4.30 -13.42
N THR A 2 36.69 3.48 -13.16
CA THR A 2 36.67 2.27 -12.32
C THR A 2 35.21 1.80 -12.32
N PHE A 3 35.03 0.56 -12.78
CA PHE A 3 33.79 -0.16 -13.04
C PHE A 3 32.96 -0.41 -11.77
N LEU A 4 31.62 -0.33 -11.88
CA LEU A 4 30.70 -1.14 -11.10
C LEU A 4 29.57 -1.63 -12.01
N ILE A 5 29.78 -2.81 -12.57
CA ILE A 5 28.79 -3.64 -13.26
C ILE A 5 27.78 -4.07 -12.20
N ASN A 6 26.54 -3.58 -12.31
CA ASN A 6 25.44 -4.09 -11.49
C ASN A 6 24.84 -5.29 -12.22
N PHE A 7 24.98 -6.45 -11.58
CA PHE A 7 24.54 -7.75 -12.03
C PHE A 7 23.03 -7.75 -12.29
N ALA A 8 22.63 -7.86 -13.55
CA ALA A 8 21.29 -8.31 -13.90
C ALA A 8 21.19 -9.78 -13.49
N ALA A 9 20.51 -10.05 -12.37
CA ALA A 9 20.10 -11.39 -12.02
C ALA A 9 19.05 -11.85 -13.04
N ILE A 10 19.52 -12.50 -14.10
CA ILE A 10 18.69 -13.33 -14.97
C ILE A 10 18.25 -14.51 -14.11
N ILE A 11 17.05 -14.41 -13.54
CA ILE A 11 16.35 -15.55 -12.97
C ILE A 11 16.09 -16.49 -14.15
N ALA A 12 16.80 -17.61 -14.16
CA ALA A 12 16.48 -18.72 -15.03
C ALA A 12 15.03 -19.14 -14.73
N VAL A 13 14.11 -18.83 -15.65
CA VAL A 13 12.75 -19.34 -15.64
C VAL A 13 12.85 -20.83 -15.94
N THR A 14 12.91 -21.64 -14.90
CA THR A 14 12.63 -23.07 -15.00
C THR A 14 11.21 -23.20 -15.52
N GLN A 15 11.04 -23.81 -16.71
CA GLN A 15 9.75 -24.12 -17.34
C GLN A 15 9.02 -25.26 -16.62
N GLY A 16 8.73 -25.05 -15.34
CA GLY A 16 7.75 -25.78 -14.55
C GLY A 16 7.07 -24.73 -13.68
N GLY A 17 5.83 -24.38 -14.00
CA GLY A 17 5.11 -23.29 -13.33
C GLY A 17 5.15 -23.46 -11.81
N GLU A 18 5.65 -22.44 -11.11
CA GLU A 18 5.73 -22.41 -9.65
C GLU A 18 4.34 -22.73 -9.05
N THR A 19 4.28 -23.68 -8.11
CA THR A 19 3.07 -23.89 -7.30
C THR A 19 3.06 -22.87 -6.18
N LEU A 20 2.20 -21.88 -6.33
CA LEU A 20 2.08 -20.76 -5.41
C LEU A 20 1.05 -21.09 -4.33
N THR A 21 1.45 -20.99 -3.06
CA THR A 21 0.53 -20.97 -1.92
C THR A 21 0.07 -19.54 -1.61
N ILE A 22 -1.04 -19.40 -0.86
CA ILE A 22 -1.55 -18.07 -0.46
C ILE A 22 -0.52 -17.27 0.34
N GLU A 23 0.24 -17.92 1.23
CA GLU A 23 1.26 -17.25 2.04
C GLU A 23 2.49 -16.87 1.22
N GLN A 24 2.92 -17.73 0.27
CA GLN A 24 3.99 -17.36 -0.67
C GLN A 24 3.58 -16.18 -1.55
N ALA A 25 2.33 -16.14 -2.03
CA ALA A 25 1.81 -15.01 -2.79
C ALA A 25 1.88 -13.71 -1.98
N VAL A 26 1.49 -13.77 -0.71
CA VAL A 26 1.57 -12.65 0.23
C VAL A 26 3.03 -12.22 0.46
N ASP A 27 3.94 -13.15 0.69
CA ASP A 27 5.36 -12.87 0.92
C ASP A 27 6.04 -12.22 -0.29
N ILE A 28 5.70 -12.67 -1.50
CA ILE A 28 6.18 -12.07 -2.74
C ILE A 28 5.65 -10.64 -2.86
N ALA A 29 4.34 -10.44 -2.67
CA ALA A 29 3.72 -9.12 -2.82
C ALA A 29 4.18 -8.10 -1.77
N THR A 30 4.35 -8.51 -0.52
CA THR A 30 4.82 -7.62 0.55
C THR A 30 6.28 -7.16 0.36
N LYS A 31 7.02 -7.77 -0.58
CA LYS A 31 8.36 -7.33 -1.00
C LYS A 31 8.33 -6.60 -2.35
N ASN A 32 7.52 -7.06 -3.30
CA ASN A 32 7.61 -6.65 -4.71
C ASN A 32 6.49 -5.71 -5.17
N ALA A 33 5.32 -5.70 -4.51
CA ALA A 33 4.18 -4.91 -4.96
C ALA A 33 4.54 -3.42 -5.07
N PHE A 34 4.08 -2.78 -6.14
CA PHE A 34 4.43 -1.39 -6.46
C PHE A 34 4.14 -0.42 -5.31
N ALA A 35 2.98 -0.56 -4.66
CA ALA A 35 2.58 0.27 -3.52
C ALA A 35 3.57 0.15 -2.35
N VAL A 36 4.04 -1.07 -2.02
CA VAL A 36 5.01 -1.27 -0.94
C VAL A 36 6.35 -0.65 -1.30
N ARG A 37 6.84 -0.82 -2.53
CA ARG A 37 8.11 -0.22 -2.96
C ARG A 37 8.06 1.30 -2.99
N GLN A 38 6.94 1.88 -3.43
CA GLN A 38 6.71 3.32 -3.36
C GLN A 38 6.76 3.82 -1.93
N GLN A 39 6.07 3.14 -1.01
CA GLN A 39 6.05 3.53 0.40
C GLN A 39 7.40 3.28 1.10
N ALA A 40 8.15 2.25 0.71
CA ALA A 40 9.52 2.03 1.18
C ALA A 40 10.47 3.15 0.72
N SER A 41 10.33 3.62 -0.52
CA SER A 41 11.05 4.80 -1.01
C SER A 41 10.68 6.07 -0.23
N ALA A 42 9.40 6.24 0.15
CA ALA A 42 8.97 7.34 1.02
C ALA A 42 9.61 7.28 2.42
N VAL A 43 9.77 6.08 3.00
CA VAL A 43 10.51 5.90 4.26
C VAL A 43 11.98 6.31 4.09
N GLU A 44 12.62 5.93 3.00
CA GLU A 44 14.01 6.32 2.73
C GLU A 44 14.14 7.84 2.52
N LYS A 45 13.21 8.47 1.80
CA LYS A 45 13.12 9.93 1.68
C LYS A 45 13.04 10.61 3.05
N ASN A 46 12.21 10.09 3.95
CA ASN A 46 12.08 10.63 5.31
C ASN A 46 13.34 10.37 6.15
N ARG A 47 14.05 9.26 5.92
CA ARG A 47 15.36 9.01 6.55
C ARG A 47 16.40 10.04 6.12
N GLN A 48 16.43 10.40 4.84
CA GLN A 48 17.31 11.46 4.35
C GLN A 48 16.91 12.84 4.89
N ARG A 49 15.61 13.13 5.07
CA ARG A 49 15.14 14.35 5.73
C ARG A 49 15.59 14.46 7.18
N VAL A 50 15.69 13.34 7.91
CA VAL A 50 16.30 13.33 9.26
C VAL A 50 17.76 13.77 9.19
N LYS A 51 18.55 13.20 8.27
CA LYS A 51 19.96 13.59 8.07
C LYS A 51 20.11 15.05 7.63
N GLU A 52 19.22 15.54 6.76
CA GLU A 52 19.15 16.95 6.36
C GLU A 52 18.91 17.86 7.56
N SER A 53 17.97 17.48 8.43
CA SER A 53 17.66 18.22 9.66
C SER A 53 18.83 18.19 10.64
N GLU A 54 19.50 17.04 10.80
CA GLU A 54 20.70 16.88 11.63
C GLU A 54 21.88 17.68 11.06
N GLY A 55 22.04 17.71 9.73
CA GLY A 55 23.03 18.54 9.03
C GLY A 55 22.80 20.04 9.23
N GLY A 56 21.56 20.46 9.52
CA GLY A 56 21.24 21.83 9.93
C GLY A 56 21.87 22.27 11.25
N LEU A 57 22.33 21.33 12.09
CA LEU A 57 23.12 21.60 13.30
C LEU A 57 24.64 21.60 13.02
N GLY A 58 25.04 21.22 11.81
CA GLY A 58 26.44 21.07 11.43
C GLY A 58 27.05 22.36 10.87
N PRO A 59 28.39 22.43 10.81
CA PRO A 59 29.08 23.49 10.10
C PRO A 59 28.83 23.42 8.60
N ARG A 60 28.59 24.56 7.98
CA ARG A 60 28.54 24.72 6.53
C ARG A 60 29.80 25.44 6.06
N VAL A 61 30.55 24.80 5.18
CA VAL A 61 31.70 25.42 4.52
C VAL A 61 31.32 25.75 3.08
N THR A 62 31.51 27.00 2.68
CA THR A 62 31.25 27.50 1.34
C THR A 62 32.52 28.15 0.81
N ILE A 63 32.84 27.91 -0.45
CA ILE A 63 33.88 28.65 -1.17
C ILE A 63 33.21 29.37 -2.33
N SER A 64 33.40 30.67 -2.42
CA SER A 64 32.88 31.49 -3.52
C SER A 64 33.99 32.32 -4.15
N GLY A 65 34.01 32.37 -5.48
CA GLY A 65 34.85 33.27 -6.25
C GLY A 65 33.98 34.34 -6.91
N THR A 66 34.37 35.60 -6.79
CA THR A 66 33.68 36.73 -7.39
C THR A 66 34.66 37.48 -8.28
N TYR A 67 34.26 37.71 -9.53
CA TYR A 67 34.94 38.59 -10.47
C TYR A 67 33.99 39.73 -10.81
N THR A 68 34.43 40.95 -10.57
CA THR A 68 33.65 42.15 -10.88
C THR A 68 34.49 43.07 -11.72
N ARG A 69 33.96 43.44 -12.89
CA ARG A 69 34.57 44.41 -13.81
C ARG A 69 33.72 45.68 -13.86
N PHE A 70 34.35 46.81 -13.62
CA PHE A 70 33.77 48.14 -13.74
C PHE A 70 34.06 48.73 -15.12
N GLU A 71 33.23 49.66 -15.59
CA GLU A 71 33.47 50.39 -16.83
C GLU A 71 34.73 51.27 -16.73
N GLU A 72 34.90 51.93 -15.57
CA GLU A 72 36.08 52.71 -15.21
C GLU A 72 36.52 52.41 -13.78
N ALA A 73 37.79 52.68 -13.45
CA ALA A 73 38.28 52.54 -12.09
C ALA A 73 37.56 53.54 -11.18
N GLN A 74 37.07 53.09 -10.02
CA GLN A 74 36.51 54.02 -9.05
C GLN A 74 37.63 54.76 -8.34
N THR A 75 37.50 56.09 -8.31
CA THR A 75 38.47 56.97 -7.66
C THR A 75 37.79 57.81 -6.60
N ALA A 76 38.54 58.20 -5.56
CA ALA A 76 38.11 59.17 -4.57
C ALA A 76 39.12 60.33 -4.52
N GLU A 77 38.62 61.56 -4.50
CA GLU A 77 39.44 62.76 -4.35
C GLU A 77 39.80 62.95 -2.87
N ILE A 78 41.09 63.03 -2.56
CA ILE A 78 41.62 63.18 -1.19
C ILE A 78 42.16 64.59 -0.90
N ALA A 79 42.42 65.36 -1.94
CA ALA A 79 42.73 66.78 -1.90
C ALA A 79 42.43 67.39 -3.28
N PRO A 80 42.24 68.71 -3.42
CA PRO A 80 41.96 69.33 -4.71
C PRO A 80 42.98 68.91 -5.78
N GLY A 81 42.50 68.18 -6.79
CA GLY A 81 43.33 67.68 -7.89
C GLY A 81 44.17 66.42 -7.59
N GLN A 82 43.97 65.78 -6.43
CA GLN A 82 44.58 64.50 -6.07
C GLN A 82 43.50 63.44 -5.85
N SER A 83 43.44 62.46 -6.76
CA SER A 83 42.55 61.32 -6.66
C SER A 83 43.33 60.02 -6.48
N ILE A 84 42.75 59.10 -5.72
CA ILE A 84 43.30 57.76 -5.49
C ILE A 84 42.30 56.70 -5.93
N ILE A 85 42.79 55.60 -6.49
CA ILE A 85 41.96 54.48 -6.94
C ILE A 85 41.44 53.75 -5.69
N THR A 86 40.12 53.75 -5.52
CA THR A 86 39.44 53.03 -4.46
C THR A 86 39.09 51.61 -4.89
N GLN A 87 38.72 51.42 -6.16
CA GLN A 87 38.47 50.11 -6.75
C GLN A 87 39.01 50.06 -8.18
N PRO A 88 39.90 49.11 -8.49
CA PRO A 88 40.39 48.90 -9.86
C PRO A 88 39.26 48.48 -10.81
N ILE A 89 39.50 48.61 -12.12
CA ILE A 89 38.57 48.15 -13.18
C ILE A 89 38.22 46.67 -12.99
N ASP A 90 39.19 45.83 -12.64
CA ASP A 90 38.99 44.41 -12.42
C ASP A 90 39.23 44.08 -10.94
N THR A 91 38.24 43.44 -10.31
CA THR A 91 38.36 42.94 -8.94
C THR A 91 38.08 41.45 -8.90
N LYS A 92 38.96 40.71 -8.24
CA LYS A 92 38.90 39.25 -8.12
C LYS A 92 38.98 38.90 -6.64
N GLN A 93 37.99 38.19 -6.13
CA GLN A 93 37.92 37.82 -4.73
C GLN A 93 37.61 36.33 -4.60
N ALA A 94 38.31 35.66 -3.70
CA ALA A 94 38.00 34.30 -3.28
C ALA A 94 37.67 34.33 -1.78
N VAL A 95 36.51 33.82 -1.40
CA VAL A 95 36.05 33.78 -0.01
C VAL A 95 35.76 32.34 0.38
N ALA A 96 36.41 31.87 1.43
CA ALA A 96 36.05 30.65 2.13
C ALA A 96 35.30 31.02 3.42
N SER A 97 34.06 30.57 3.55
CA SER A 97 33.17 30.87 4.66
C SER A 97 32.81 29.59 5.40
N LEU A 98 33.06 29.55 6.71
CA LEU A 98 32.55 28.56 7.63
C LEU A 98 31.41 29.19 8.44
N ASN A 99 30.21 28.62 8.36
CA ASN A 99 29.05 29.03 9.12
C ASN A 99 28.59 27.90 10.04
N PHE A 100 28.52 28.14 11.34
CA PHE A 100 28.14 27.16 12.34
C PHE A 100 27.00 27.70 13.22
N PRO A 101 25.75 27.24 13.00
CA PRO A 101 24.62 27.63 13.83
C PRO A 101 24.74 26.98 15.22
N ILE A 102 24.57 27.78 16.27
CA ILE A 102 24.62 27.30 17.66
C ILE A 102 23.21 27.32 18.23
N ASP A 103 22.63 26.13 18.44
CA ASP A 103 21.24 25.95 18.85
C ASP A 103 21.01 26.22 20.35
N ILE A 104 21.16 27.49 20.76
CA ILE A 104 20.97 27.93 22.15
C ILE A 104 19.50 27.86 22.61
N SER A 105 18.54 27.96 21.68
CA SER A 105 17.10 27.92 21.97
C SER A 105 16.50 26.51 21.88
N GLY A 106 17.26 25.55 21.37
CA GLY A 106 16.86 24.16 21.14
C GLY A 106 15.86 23.99 19.99
N ASN A 107 15.69 25.01 19.15
CA ASN A 107 14.70 25.04 18.07
C ASN A 107 15.08 24.02 17.00
N ILE A 108 16.35 24.02 16.57
CA ILE A 108 16.84 23.11 15.54
C ILE A 108 16.76 21.66 16.05
N GLY A 109 17.13 21.40 17.30
CA GLY A 109 17.00 20.08 17.93
C GLY A 109 15.55 19.59 18.04
N ARG A 110 14.55 20.47 18.17
CA ARG A 110 13.13 20.10 18.09
C ARG A 110 12.72 19.76 16.66
N ILE A 111 13.20 20.49 15.65
CA ILE A 111 12.96 20.15 14.25
C ILE A 111 13.55 18.77 13.91
N VAL A 112 14.74 18.44 14.42
CA VAL A 112 15.32 17.09 14.28
C VAL A 112 14.41 16.02 14.91
N ARG A 113 13.89 16.26 16.11
CA ARG A 113 12.93 15.34 16.76
C ARG A 113 11.62 15.21 15.97
N ALA A 114 11.12 16.31 15.41
CA ALA A 114 9.96 16.29 14.53
C ALA A 114 10.21 15.43 13.28
N SER A 115 11.35 15.61 12.61
CA SER A 115 11.75 14.79 11.46
C SER A 115 11.88 13.30 11.82
N LYS A 116 12.39 12.97 13.01
CA LYS A 116 12.44 11.58 13.52
C LYS A 116 11.05 11.01 13.75
N ALA A 117 10.14 11.77 14.36
CA ALA A 117 8.75 11.34 14.53
C ALA A 117 8.03 11.15 13.18
N THR A 118 8.27 12.02 12.19
CA THR A 118 7.78 11.87 10.81
C THR A 118 8.32 10.61 10.13
N LEU A 119 9.59 10.25 10.35
CA LEU A 119 10.15 8.98 9.87
C LEU A 119 9.43 7.78 10.48
N LEU A 120 9.18 7.79 11.80
CA LEU A 120 8.42 6.74 12.48
C LEU A 120 6.98 6.65 11.94
N ALA A 121 6.33 7.79 11.70
CA ALA A 121 5.01 7.83 11.07
C ALA A 121 5.03 7.15 9.69
N SER A 122 6.02 7.50 8.86
CA SER A 122 6.21 6.92 7.52
C SER A 122 6.44 5.40 7.54
N GLN A 123 7.13 4.89 8.56
CA GLN A 123 7.31 3.46 8.77
C GLN A 123 6.00 2.77 9.12
N GLN A 124 5.17 3.38 9.97
CA GLN A 124 3.83 2.84 10.28
C GLN A 124 2.91 2.88 9.06
N THR A 125 3.01 3.91 8.21
CA THR A 125 2.31 3.93 6.92
C THR A 125 2.78 2.80 6.00
N LEU A 126 4.07 2.42 6.01
CA LEU A 126 4.56 1.25 5.27
C LEU A 126 3.93 -0.06 5.76
N GLU A 127 3.80 -0.23 7.08
CA GLU A 127 3.11 -1.40 7.64
C GLU A 127 1.61 -1.42 7.30
N ALA A 128 0.94 -0.26 7.30
CA ALA A 128 -0.44 -0.15 6.82
C ALA A 128 -0.56 -0.59 5.35
N THR A 129 0.30 -0.07 4.48
CA THR A 129 0.33 -0.44 3.05
C THR A 129 0.61 -1.93 2.85
N ARG A 130 1.51 -2.52 3.66
CA ARG A 130 1.75 -3.97 3.63
C ARG A 130 0.47 -4.73 3.97
N ASN A 131 -0.24 -4.35 5.02
CA ASN A 131 -1.49 -5.00 5.42
C ASN A 131 -2.58 -4.90 4.34
N ASP A 132 -2.69 -3.75 3.66
CA ASP A 132 -3.63 -3.58 2.54
C ASP A 132 -3.27 -4.46 1.35
N VAL A 133 -1.97 -4.56 1.03
CA VAL A 133 -1.46 -5.45 -0.03
C VAL A 133 -1.68 -6.92 0.34
N LYS A 134 -1.47 -7.33 1.60
CA LYS A 134 -1.78 -8.69 2.07
C LYS A 134 -3.25 -9.04 1.79
N LEU A 135 -4.18 -8.16 2.18
CA LEU A 135 -5.62 -8.38 1.94
C LEU A 135 -5.95 -8.44 0.45
N ALA A 136 -5.41 -7.51 -0.36
CA ALA A 136 -5.65 -7.47 -1.79
C ALA A 136 -5.16 -8.77 -2.48
N VAL A 137 -3.97 -9.27 -2.09
CA VAL A 137 -3.39 -10.49 -2.64
C VAL A 137 -4.17 -11.73 -2.20
N ARG A 138 -4.59 -11.80 -0.92
CA ARG A 138 -5.47 -12.88 -0.44
C ARG A 138 -6.78 -12.92 -1.23
N ARG A 139 -7.42 -11.78 -1.45
CA ARG A 139 -8.64 -11.67 -2.29
C ARG A 139 -8.40 -12.15 -3.72
N SER A 140 -7.34 -11.67 -4.38
CA SER A 140 -7.01 -12.08 -5.76
C SER A 140 -6.67 -13.58 -5.85
N TYR A 141 -5.94 -14.12 -4.87
CA TYR A 141 -5.62 -15.55 -4.81
C TYR A 141 -6.87 -16.42 -4.63
N LEU A 142 -7.77 -16.03 -3.71
CA LEU A 142 -9.04 -16.71 -3.50
C LEU A 142 -9.97 -16.61 -4.72
N ALA A 143 -9.89 -15.53 -5.50
CA ALA A 143 -10.62 -15.39 -6.76
C ALA A 143 -10.10 -16.37 -7.83
N VAL A 144 -8.79 -16.62 -7.88
CA VAL A 144 -8.22 -17.66 -8.78
C VAL A 144 -8.73 -19.04 -8.40
N LEU A 145 -8.66 -19.40 -7.11
CA LEU A 145 -9.14 -20.69 -6.61
C LEU A 145 -10.65 -20.88 -6.86
N ARG A 146 -11.44 -19.81 -6.68
CA ARG A 146 -12.87 -19.80 -7.01
C ARG A 146 -13.11 -20.09 -8.49
N ALA A 147 -12.38 -19.42 -9.38
CA ALA A 147 -12.52 -19.62 -10.82
C ALA A 147 -12.08 -21.04 -11.24
N GLU A 148 -11.06 -21.59 -10.61
CA GLU A 148 -10.61 -22.98 -10.82
C GLU A 148 -11.68 -24.00 -10.42
N GLU A 149 -12.26 -23.88 -9.21
CA GLU A 149 -13.36 -24.77 -8.81
C GLU A 149 -14.62 -24.58 -9.67
N GLN A 150 -14.88 -23.35 -10.11
CA GLN A 150 -15.99 -23.04 -11.00
C GLN A 150 -15.84 -23.73 -12.37
N ILE A 151 -14.62 -23.78 -12.91
CA ILE A 151 -14.31 -24.54 -14.12
C ILE A 151 -14.61 -26.03 -13.92
N GLU A 152 -14.24 -26.61 -12.77
CA GLU A 152 -14.50 -28.03 -12.49
C GLU A 152 -16.01 -28.31 -12.42
N VAL A 153 -16.81 -27.43 -11.81
CA VAL A 153 -18.28 -27.54 -11.82
C VAL A 153 -18.84 -27.44 -13.25
N SER A 154 -18.37 -26.49 -14.06
CA SER A 154 -18.83 -26.32 -15.44
C SER A 154 -18.41 -27.50 -16.34
N LYS A 155 -17.23 -28.09 -16.14
CA LYS A 155 -16.80 -29.31 -16.85
C LYS A 155 -17.72 -30.49 -16.55
N LEU A 156 -18.08 -30.70 -15.28
CA LEU A 156 -19.03 -31.73 -14.89
C LEU A 156 -20.39 -31.51 -15.55
N ALA A 157 -20.88 -30.26 -15.60
CA ALA A 157 -22.14 -29.94 -16.27
C ALA A 157 -22.12 -30.23 -17.78
N VAL A 158 -21.01 -29.93 -18.46
CA VAL A 158 -20.81 -30.28 -19.88
C VAL A 158 -20.82 -31.79 -20.07
N GLN A 159 -20.04 -32.54 -19.27
CA GLN A 159 -19.99 -34.01 -19.34
C GLN A 159 -21.38 -34.63 -19.14
N GLU A 160 -22.12 -34.19 -18.13
CA GLU A 160 -23.48 -34.68 -17.87
C GLU A 160 -24.45 -34.34 -19.03
N ALA A 161 -24.32 -33.17 -19.66
CA ALA A 161 -25.13 -32.79 -20.81
C ALA A 161 -24.77 -33.58 -22.09
N GLU A 162 -23.48 -33.86 -22.32
CA GLU A 162 -22.99 -34.66 -23.46
C GLU A 162 -23.50 -36.10 -23.37
N GLU A 163 -23.41 -36.74 -22.21
CA GLU A 163 -23.93 -38.08 -21.99
C GLU A 163 -25.44 -38.16 -22.23
N ARG A 164 -26.19 -37.16 -21.74
CA ARG A 164 -27.64 -37.08 -21.97
C ARG A 164 -27.98 -36.88 -23.43
N LEU A 165 -27.23 -36.05 -24.15
CA LEU A 165 -27.45 -35.83 -25.59
C LEU A 165 -27.19 -37.12 -26.38
N LYS A 166 -26.11 -37.83 -26.06
CA LYS A 166 -25.78 -39.12 -26.68
C LYS A 166 -26.92 -40.12 -26.52
N ASN A 167 -27.43 -40.29 -25.29
CA ASN A 167 -28.55 -41.20 -25.03
C ASN A 167 -29.84 -40.76 -25.73
N ALA A 168 -30.14 -39.46 -25.72
CA ALA A 168 -31.34 -38.94 -26.36
C ALA A 168 -31.36 -39.12 -27.88
N LYS A 169 -30.19 -39.05 -28.54
CA LYS A 169 -30.06 -39.34 -29.98
C LYS A 169 -30.32 -40.81 -30.29
N ILE A 170 -29.77 -41.73 -29.48
CA ILE A 170 -30.02 -43.17 -29.62
C ILE A 170 -31.52 -43.48 -29.45
N GLU A 171 -32.14 -42.90 -28.42
CA GLU A 171 -33.58 -43.09 -28.17
C GLU A 171 -34.46 -42.50 -29.28
N GLN A 172 -34.04 -41.38 -29.88
CA GLN A 172 -34.72 -40.78 -31.03
C GLN A 172 -34.62 -41.64 -32.28
N GLU A 173 -33.44 -42.18 -32.58
CA GLU A 173 -33.22 -43.11 -33.70
C GLU A 173 -34.04 -44.39 -33.54
N ALA A 174 -34.20 -44.86 -32.30
CA ALA A 174 -35.09 -45.96 -31.95
C ALA A 174 -36.59 -45.59 -31.94
N GLY A 175 -36.95 -44.32 -32.18
CA GLY A 175 -38.33 -43.82 -32.18
C GLY A 175 -38.97 -43.65 -30.79
N THR A 176 -38.19 -43.81 -29.72
CA THR A 176 -38.64 -43.78 -28.32
C THR A 176 -38.53 -42.41 -27.65
N LYS A 177 -37.83 -41.44 -28.25
CA LYS A 177 -37.73 -40.05 -27.76
C LYS A 177 -38.14 -39.02 -28.81
N ALA A 178 -38.87 -38.00 -28.35
CA ALA A 178 -39.36 -36.93 -29.21
C ALA A 178 -38.24 -35.99 -29.67
N LYS A 179 -38.31 -35.51 -30.92
CA LYS A 179 -37.34 -34.55 -31.48
C LYS A 179 -37.22 -33.26 -30.67
N ILE A 180 -38.31 -32.78 -30.08
CA ILE A 180 -38.32 -31.58 -29.21
C ILE A 180 -37.45 -31.78 -27.96
N ASP A 181 -37.40 -32.99 -27.41
CA ASP A 181 -36.59 -33.30 -26.23
C ASP A 181 -35.10 -33.33 -26.58
N VAL A 182 -34.75 -33.85 -27.76
CA VAL A 182 -33.37 -33.80 -28.26
C VAL A 182 -32.91 -32.35 -28.43
N ILE A 183 -33.71 -31.50 -29.08
CA ILE A 183 -33.40 -30.07 -29.25
C ILE A 183 -33.21 -29.37 -27.90
N ARG A 184 -34.03 -29.69 -26.88
CA ARG A 184 -33.89 -29.12 -25.54
C ARG A 184 -32.57 -29.53 -24.87
N ILE A 185 -32.15 -30.78 -25.03
CA ILE A 185 -30.88 -31.27 -24.49
C ILE A 185 -29.69 -30.66 -25.27
N GLU A 186 -29.81 -30.48 -26.59
CA GLU A 186 -28.80 -29.75 -27.39
C GLU A 186 -28.63 -28.31 -26.91
N ALA A 187 -29.74 -27.61 -26.62
CA ALA A 187 -29.70 -26.27 -26.05
C ALA A 187 -29.04 -26.24 -24.66
N GLN A 188 -29.30 -27.25 -23.82
CA GLN A 188 -28.66 -27.38 -22.50
C GLN A 188 -27.15 -27.62 -22.61
N LEU A 189 -26.71 -28.46 -23.55
CA LEU A 189 -25.28 -28.67 -23.81
C LEU A 189 -24.61 -27.37 -24.28
N ALA A 190 -25.23 -26.65 -25.21
CA ALA A 190 -24.71 -25.37 -25.70
C ALA A 190 -24.57 -24.35 -24.55
N GLN A 191 -25.55 -24.29 -23.63
CA GLN A 191 -25.47 -23.42 -22.45
C GLN A 191 -24.33 -23.84 -21.51
N ALA A 192 -24.18 -25.14 -21.22
CA ALA A 192 -23.09 -25.63 -20.36
C ALA A 192 -21.70 -25.33 -20.96
N GLN A 193 -21.56 -25.46 -22.28
CA GLN A 193 -20.33 -25.11 -22.99
C GLN A 193 -20.05 -23.59 -22.94
N PHE A 194 -21.08 -22.76 -23.10
CA PHE A 194 -20.98 -21.31 -22.93
C PHE A 194 -20.50 -20.94 -21.51
N ASP A 195 -21.08 -21.57 -20.48
CA ASP A 195 -20.71 -21.32 -19.09
C ASP A 195 -19.27 -21.79 -18.79
N LEU A 196 -18.80 -22.87 -19.40
CA LEU A 196 -17.40 -23.32 -19.31
C LEU A 196 -16.43 -22.33 -19.95
N ILE A 197 -16.77 -21.77 -21.12
CA ILE A 197 -15.96 -20.73 -21.78
C ILE A 197 -15.88 -19.49 -20.89
N SER A 198 -17.01 -19.07 -20.31
CA SER A 198 -17.07 -17.93 -19.37
C SER A 198 -16.21 -18.17 -18.13
N ALA A 199 -16.31 -19.35 -17.50
CA ALA A 199 -15.50 -19.72 -16.34
C ALA A 199 -13.99 -19.75 -16.66
N THR A 200 -13.63 -20.24 -17.86
CA THR A 200 -12.23 -20.26 -18.33
C THR A 200 -11.69 -18.83 -18.49
N ASN A 201 -12.46 -17.94 -19.10
CA ASN A 201 -12.08 -16.53 -19.23
C ASN A 201 -11.92 -15.86 -17.86
N GLN A 202 -12.81 -16.14 -16.90
CA GLN A 202 -12.71 -15.62 -15.53
C GLN A 202 -11.44 -16.09 -14.82
N GLN A 203 -11.01 -17.33 -15.01
CA GLN A 203 -9.75 -17.84 -14.47
C GLN A 203 -8.55 -17.08 -15.06
N THR A 204 -8.51 -16.88 -16.37
CA THR A 204 -7.44 -16.12 -17.04
C THR A 204 -7.33 -14.71 -16.45
N LEU A 205 -8.45 -14.00 -16.33
CA LEU A 205 -8.49 -12.65 -15.75
C LEU A 205 -8.09 -12.65 -14.27
N ALA A 206 -8.53 -13.63 -13.49
CA ALA A 206 -8.15 -13.76 -12.08
C ALA A 206 -6.64 -14.01 -11.93
N LYS A 207 -6.04 -14.86 -12.77
CA LYS A 207 -4.58 -15.11 -12.77
C LYS A 207 -3.79 -13.85 -13.15
N GLN A 208 -4.21 -13.14 -14.19
CA GLN A 208 -3.60 -11.87 -14.60
C GLN A 208 -3.69 -10.80 -13.50
N SER A 209 -4.85 -10.71 -12.83
CA SER A 209 -5.08 -9.80 -11.70
C SER A 209 -4.18 -10.13 -10.50
N LEU A 210 -4.02 -11.42 -10.18
CA LEU A 210 -3.07 -11.85 -9.15
C LEU A 210 -1.64 -11.49 -9.54
N ASN A 211 -1.20 -11.78 -10.76
CA ASN A 211 0.14 -11.42 -11.25
C ASN A 211 0.42 -9.91 -11.13
N ASN A 212 -0.55 -9.07 -11.50
CA ASN A 212 -0.46 -7.63 -11.33
C ASN A 212 -0.32 -7.25 -9.84
N SER A 213 -1.09 -7.89 -8.95
CA SER A 213 -1.03 -7.67 -7.50
C SER A 213 0.32 -8.09 -6.90
N LEU A 214 0.94 -9.14 -7.44
CA LEU A 214 2.28 -9.61 -7.07
C LEU A 214 3.42 -8.70 -7.61
N GLY A 215 3.10 -7.77 -8.50
CA GLY A 215 4.08 -6.89 -9.14
C GLY A 215 4.95 -7.58 -10.20
N ARG A 216 4.41 -8.62 -10.87
CA ARG A 216 5.10 -9.37 -11.95
C ARG A 216 4.34 -9.28 -13.28
N PRO A 217 4.94 -9.64 -14.43
CA PRO A 217 4.25 -9.61 -15.72
C PRO A 217 2.95 -10.43 -15.70
N ILE A 218 1.88 -9.88 -16.29
CA ILE A 218 0.52 -10.44 -16.18
C ILE A 218 0.36 -11.84 -16.78
N GLU A 219 1.19 -12.20 -17.75
CA GLU A 219 1.20 -13.51 -18.44
C GLU A 219 2.13 -14.54 -17.77
N THR A 220 2.64 -14.26 -16.57
CA THR A 220 3.49 -15.21 -15.85
C THR A 220 2.66 -16.43 -15.45
N ASP A 221 3.00 -17.62 -15.95
CA ASP A 221 2.27 -18.84 -15.62
C ASP A 221 2.58 -19.35 -14.20
N PHE A 222 1.58 -19.94 -13.55
CA PHE A 222 1.69 -20.54 -12.22
C PHE A 222 0.52 -21.50 -11.95
N THR A 223 0.74 -22.38 -10.98
CA THR A 223 -0.29 -23.25 -10.41
C THR A 223 -0.60 -22.83 -8.99
N THR A 224 -1.82 -23.05 -8.52
CA THR A 224 -2.23 -22.74 -7.15
C THR A 224 -2.25 -24.00 -6.29
N SER A 225 -1.99 -23.84 -5.00
CA SER A 225 -2.29 -24.88 -4.03
C SER A 225 -3.70 -24.68 -3.45
N LYS A 226 -4.49 -25.76 -3.34
CA LYS A 226 -5.83 -25.73 -2.76
C LYS A 226 -5.78 -25.41 -1.27
N VAL A 227 -6.67 -24.56 -0.81
CA VAL A 227 -6.84 -24.28 0.64
C VAL A 227 -7.92 -25.22 1.19
N MET A 228 -7.53 -26.22 1.98
CA MET A 228 -8.43 -27.32 2.36
C MET A 228 -9.30 -27.08 3.61
N SER A 229 -8.83 -26.32 4.61
CA SER A 229 -9.51 -26.25 5.93
C SER A 229 -10.10 -24.88 6.22
N LEU A 230 -11.44 -24.78 6.29
CA LEU A 230 -12.13 -23.54 6.66
C LEU A 230 -11.66 -23.02 8.02
N PRO A 231 -11.39 -21.71 8.15
CA PRO A 231 -10.97 -21.13 9.42
C PRO A 231 -12.12 -21.15 10.44
N ALA A 232 -11.78 -21.25 11.72
CA ALA A 232 -12.76 -21.20 12.79
C ALA A 232 -13.47 -19.84 12.81
N THR A 233 -14.77 -19.85 13.10
CA THR A 233 -15.52 -18.61 13.32
C THR A 233 -15.08 -17.97 14.64
N PRO A 234 -14.84 -16.64 14.68
CA PRO A 234 -14.51 -15.95 15.92
C PRO A 234 -15.59 -16.14 17.00
N THR A 235 -15.17 -16.52 18.21
CA THR A 235 -16.06 -16.66 19.38
C THR A 235 -15.87 -15.55 20.42
N ALA A 236 -14.85 -14.70 20.27
CA ALA A 236 -14.57 -13.62 21.21
C ALA A 236 -15.54 -12.44 21.09
N ASP A 237 -15.67 -11.67 22.17
CA ASP A 237 -16.49 -10.45 22.21
C ASP A 237 -15.95 -9.41 21.22
N VAL A 238 -16.87 -8.81 20.46
CA VAL A 238 -16.63 -7.70 19.53
C VAL A 238 -15.92 -6.54 20.23
N ALA A 239 -16.25 -6.27 21.49
CA ALA A 239 -15.63 -5.18 22.25
C ALA A 239 -14.13 -5.40 22.49
N ASP A 240 -13.72 -6.64 22.79
CA ASP A 240 -12.32 -6.98 23.02
C ASP A 240 -11.51 -6.95 21.72
N ILE A 241 -12.12 -7.41 20.61
CA ILE A 241 -11.52 -7.37 19.28
C ILE A 241 -11.30 -5.91 18.83
N ASP A 242 -12.28 -5.03 19.02
CA ASP A 242 -12.17 -3.61 18.71
C ASP A 242 -11.04 -2.96 19.51
N LYS A 243 -10.97 -3.20 20.82
CA LYS A 243 -9.90 -2.67 21.67
C LYS A 243 -8.51 -3.14 21.22
N ALA A 244 -8.37 -4.41 20.85
CA ALA A 244 -7.13 -4.94 20.30
C ALA A 244 -6.75 -4.27 18.97
N ALA A 245 -7.72 -4.08 18.07
CA ALA A 245 -7.53 -3.41 16.78
C ALA A 245 -7.05 -1.96 16.96
N GLN A 246 -7.65 -1.21 17.89
CA GLN A 246 -7.25 0.18 18.18
C GLN A 246 -5.78 0.29 18.60
N ALA A 247 -5.23 -0.74 19.26
CA ALA A 247 -3.85 -0.76 19.73
C ALA A 247 -2.86 -1.29 18.67
N SER A 248 -3.29 -2.18 17.78
CA SER A 248 -2.43 -2.85 16.80
C SER A 248 -2.29 -2.05 15.50
N ARG A 249 -3.34 -1.36 15.05
CA ARG A 249 -3.48 -0.82 13.69
C ARG A 249 -2.41 0.23 13.33
N PRO A 250 -1.63 0.01 12.26
CA PRO A 250 -0.54 0.93 11.89
C PRO A 250 -1.00 2.33 11.48
N GLU A 251 -2.22 2.51 10.96
CA GLU A 251 -2.70 3.84 10.52
C GLU A 251 -2.90 4.78 11.72
N ALA A 252 -3.45 4.25 12.83
CA ALA A 252 -3.59 4.99 14.08
C ALA A 252 -2.22 5.31 14.70
N LYS A 253 -1.27 4.36 14.63
CA LYS A 253 0.11 4.57 15.08
C LYS A 253 0.83 5.64 14.24
N ALA A 254 0.61 5.64 12.92
CA ALA A 254 1.18 6.64 12.02
C ALA A 254 0.69 8.05 12.39
N LEU A 255 -0.62 8.23 12.58
CA LEU A 255 -1.19 9.52 12.99
C LEU A 255 -0.74 9.95 14.39
N THR A 256 -0.58 9.02 15.32
CA THR A 256 -0.02 9.31 16.64
C THR A 256 1.42 9.86 16.53
N LYS A 257 2.22 9.30 15.62
CA LYS A 257 3.59 9.80 15.34
C LYS A 257 3.60 11.12 14.58
N THR A 258 2.64 11.36 13.70
CA THR A 258 2.44 12.66 13.06
C THR A 258 2.06 13.74 14.10
N GLN A 259 1.19 13.42 15.05
CA GLN A 259 0.84 14.31 16.16
C GLN A 259 2.07 14.64 17.02
N GLU A 260 2.90 13.63 17.34
CA GLU A 260 4.17 13.85 18.05
C GLU A 260 5.10 14.79 17.27
N ALA A 261 5.21 14.62 15.94
CA ALA A 261 6.00 15.51 15.09
C ALA A 261 5.49 16.96 15.10
N LEU A 262 4.18 17.15 14.97
CA LEU A 262 3.55 18.48 14.99
C LEU A 262 3.69 19.15 16.37
N ALA A 263 3.61 18.39 17.46
CA ALA A 263 3.88 18.92 18.80
C ALA A 263 5.33 19.42 18.94
N PHE A 264 6.32 18.74 18.35
CA PHE A 264 7.70 19.23 18.31
C PHE A 264 7.84 20.49 17.45
N ILE A 265 7.16 20.56 16.31
CA ILE A 265 7.13 21.75 15.44
C ILE A 265 6.52 22.94 16.20
N ARG A 266 5.34 22.78 16.79
CA ARG A 266 4.69 23.84 17.58
C ARG A 266 5.61 24.37 18.68
N ARG A 267 6.25 23.48 19.45
CA ARG A 267 7.19 23.89 20.53
C ARG A 267 8.44 24.59 19.99
N ALA A 268 8.86 24.31 18.76
CA ALA A 268 9.93 25.05 18.10
C ALA A 268 9.45 26.45 17.67
N THR A 269 8.25 26.54 17.11
CA THR A 269 7.61 27.80 16.70
C THR A 269 7.32 28.73 17.89
N GLU A 270 6.92 28.18 19.04
CA GLU A 270 6.71 28.94 20.29
C GLU A 270 7.97 29.63 20.80
N ARG A 271 9.14 29.19 20.34
CA ARG A 271 10.45 29.76 20.64
C ARG A 271 11.02 30.55 19.46
N GLY A 272 10.20 30.93 18.47
CA GLY A 272 10.62 31.73 17.32
C GLY A 272 11.20 33.10 17.69
N THR A 273 10.81 33.65 18.84
CA THR A 273 11.35 34.91 19.39
C THR A 273 12.55 34.72 20.33
N ASN A 274 12.98 33.48 20.58
CA ASN A 274 14.17 33.24 21.40
C ASN A 274 15.44 33.67 20.66
N PRO A 275 16.52 34.05 21.39
CA PRO A 275 17.76 34.41 20.74
C PRO A 275 18.32 33.22 19.95
N SER A 276 18.90 33.51 18.79
CA SER A 276 19.65 32.56 17.97
C SER A 276 21.11 33.00 17.89
N MET A 277 22.04 32.06 17.97
CA MET A 277 23.48 32.34 17.92
C MET A 277 24.11 31.64 16.72
N ASN A 278 25.03 32.32 16.05
CA ASN A 278 25.74 31.79 14.90
C ASN A 278 27.21 32.20 14.93
N LEU A 279 28.11 31.24 14.72
CA LEU A 279 29.53 31.48 14.52
C LEU A 279 29.83 31.51 13.03
N ALA A 280 30.48 32.57 12.55
CA ALA A 280 30.94 32.70 11.18
C ALA A 280 32.45 32.99 11.15
N ILE A 281 33.18 32.22 10.34
CA ILE A 281 34.58 32.49 10.02
C ILE A 281 34.69 32.68 8.52
N ASN A 282 35.17 33.84 8.08
CA ASN A 282 35.36 34.17 6.67
C ASN A 282 36.84 34.42 6.41
N HIS A 283 37.41 33.70 5.47
CA HIS A 283 38.75 33.94 4.95
C HIS A 283 38.61 34.46 3.52
N GLN A 284 38.90 35.73 3.32
CA GLN A 284 38.85 36.41 2.03
C GLN A 284 40.26 36.63 1.50
N ARG A 285 40.48 36.32 0.24
CA ARG A 285 41.68 36.66 -0.52
C ARG A 285 41.31 37.55 -1.71
N ASN A 286 41.92 38.72 -1.76
CA ASN A 286 41.84 39.61 -2.91
C ASN A 286 42.97 39.23 -3.88
N ILE A 287 42.63 38.87 -5.12
CA ILE A 287 43.59 38.49 -6.16
C ILE A 287 43.87 39.74 -6.99
N ASP A 288 45.14 40.03 -7.25
CA ASP A 288 45.60 41.26 -7.93
C ASP A 288 45.20 42.54 -7.15
N ALA A 289 45.34 42.50 -5.82
CA ALA A 289 45.01 43.59 -4.90
C ALA A 289 45.71 44.92 -5.29
N GLN A 290 44.93 45.98 -5.51
CA GLN A 290 45.42 47.33 -5.85
C GLN A 290 44.62 48.42 -5.10
N GLY A 291 45.24 49.60 -4.89
CA GLY A 291 44.59 50.70 -4.16
C GLY A 291 44.25 50.34 -2.71
N PHE A 292 43.08 50.74 -2.21
CA PHE A 292 42.62 50.39 -0.85
C PHE A 292 42.31 48.90 -0.62
N THR A 293 42.38 48.07 -1.67
CA THR A 293 42.24 46.61 -1.54
C THR A 293 43.57 45.88 -1.29
N ALA A 294 44.68 46.61 -1.09
CA ALA A 294 46.05 46.10 -0.94
C ALA A 294 46.24 45.03 0.16
N GLN A 295 45.28 44.86 1.07
CA GLN A 295 45.27 43.73 1.96
C GLN A 295 44.88 42.46 1.17
N GLU A 296 45.90 41.69 0.78
CA GLU A 296 45.74 40.49 -0.04
C GLU A 296 44.88 39.42 0.64
N GLN A 297 44.87 39.38 1.98
CA GLN A 297 44.15 38.38 2.76
C GLN A 297 43.57 38.96 4.05
N THR A 298 42.32 38.60 4.34
CA THR A 298 41.62 38.99 5.57
C THR A 298 40.90 37.76 6.13
N THR A 299 41.09 37.49 7.42
CA THR A 299 40.31 36.48 8.15
C THR A 299 39.47 37.16 9.22
N THR A 300 38.15 36.99 9.17
CA THR A 300 37.21 37.56 10.13
C THR A 300 36.44 36.44 10.80
N GLY A 301 36.52 36.39 12.14
CA GLY A 301 35.64 35.56 12.97
C GLY A 301 34.60 36.43 13.65
N ALA A 302 33.33 36.04 13.57
CA ALA A 302 32.22 36.74 14.21
C ALA A 302 31.29 35.74 14.90
N VAL A 303 30.89 36.06 16.14
CA VAL A 303 29.78 35.39 16.83
C VAL A 303 28.62 36.37 16.84
N THR A 304 27.55 36.04 16.15
CA THR A 304 26.36 36.88 16.04
C THR A 304 25.26 36.31 16.90
N LEU A 305 24.76 37.12 17.84
CA LEU A 305 23.55 36.85 18.60
C LEU A 305 22.40 37.68 18.03
N ASN A 306 21.38 37.03 17.48
CA ASN A 306 20.18 37.68 16.97
C ASN A 306 19.03 37.46 17.94
N PHE A 307 18.44 38.54 18.46
CA PHE A 307 17.32 38.51 19.40
C PHE A 307 16.16 39.36 18.86
N PRO A 308 15.17 38.76 18.18
CA PRO A 308 14.03 39.50 17.66
C PRO A 308 13.10 39.91 18.82
N ILE A 309 13.09 41.21 19.13
CA ILE A 309 12.27 41.78 20.22
C ILE A 309 10.81 41.97 19.76
N PHE A 310 10.62 42.32 18.49
CA PHE A 310 9.31 42.58 17.89
C PHE A 310 9.32 42.18 16.42
N ASP A 311 8.32 41.39 16.02
CA ASP A 311 8.20 40.83 14.66
C ASP A 311 6.82 41.13 14.04
N SER A 312 6.12 42.17 14.53
CA SER A 312 4.76 42.54 14.09
C SER A 312 3.73 41.41 14.22
N GLY A 313 3.95 40.43 15.12
CA GLY A 313 3.01 39.35 15.41
C GLY A 313 3.16 38.10 14.54
N VAL A 314 4.22 38.00 13.72
CA VAL A 314 4.49 36.85 12.85
C VAL A 314 4.59 35.56 13.67
N THR A 315 5.40 35.53 14.72
CA THR A 315 5.56 34.33 15.58
C THR A 315 4.24 33.96 16.24
N ARG A 316 3.46 34.95 16.69
CA ARG A 316 2.14 34.70 17.30
C ARG A 316 1.18 34.03 16.31
N ALA A 317 1.18 34.45 15.04
CA ALA A 317 0.37 33.84 13.99
C ALA A 317 0.85 32.42 13.67
N GLN A 318 2.15 32.20 13.54
CA GLN A 318 2.73 30.87 13.28
C GLN A 318 2.44 29.88 14.41
N VAL A 319 2.49 30.31 15.68
CA VAL A 319 2.10 29.47 16.83
C VAL A 319 0.62 29.07 16.76
N LYS A 320 -0.26 30.02 16.38
CA LYS A 320 -1.69 29.71 16.21
C LYS A 320 -1.90 28.70 15.07
N GLN A 321 -1.20 28.84 13.95
CA GLN A 321 -1.23 27.89 12.85
C GLN A 321 -0.77 26.50 13.30
N ALA A 322 0.39 26.39 13.95
CA ALA A 322 0.91 25.11 14.43
C ALA A 322 -0.01 24.42 15.45
N ARG A 323 -0.79 25.19 16.24
CA ARG A 323 -1.84 24.65 17.11
C ARG A 323 -3.02 24.09 16.32
N GLN A 324 -3.42 24.75 15.22
CA GLN A 324 -4.47 24.24 14.35
C GLN A 324 -4.01 22.97 13.60
N ASP A 325 -2.75 22.91 13.18
CA ASP A 325 -2.18 21.71 12.56
C ASP A 325 -2.21 20.51 13.54
N GLU A 326 -1.85 20.73 14.82
CA GLU A 326 -1.92 19.71 15.88
C GLU A 326 -3.37 19.28 16.19
N GLU A 327 -4.34 20.21 16.19
CA GLU A 327 -5.75 19.86 16.37
C GLU A 327 -6.32 19.10 15.17
N GLN A 328 -5.93 19.47 13.94
CA GLN A 328 -6.36 18.78 12.71
C GLN A 328 -5.94 17.31 12.71
N VAL A 329 -4.69 16.99 13.08
CA VAL A 329 -4.25 15.59 13.15
C VAL A 329 -4.93 14.82 14.29
N LYS A 330 -5.27 15.50 15.39
CA LYS A 330 -6.03 14.90 16.50
C LYS A 330 -7.44 14.51 16.06
N ILE A 331 -8.14 15.40 15.34
CA ILE A 331 -9.44 15.09 14.73
C ILE A 331 -9.31 13.95 13.73
N GLN A 332 -8.25 13.96 12.90
CA GLN A 332 -8.00 12.88 11.95
C GLN A 332 -7.75 11.52 12.65
N LEU A 333 -7.05 11.52 13.77
CA LEU A 333 -6.84 10.32 14.59
C LEU A 333 -8.17 9.82 15.18
N GLU A 334 -9.02 10.71 15.71
CA GLU A 334 -10.36 10.34 16.18
C GLU A 334 -11.22 9.75 15.05
N GLN A 335 -11.20 10.35 13.86
CA GLN A 335 -11.89 9.82 12.68
C GLN A 335 -11.39 8.44 12.29
N VAL A 336 -10.07 8.22 12.25
CA VAL A 336 -9.47 6.91 11.92
C VAL A 336 -9.82 5.87 12.99
N ARG A 337 -9.84 6.23 14.27
CA ARG A 337 -10.26 5.31 15.34
C ARG A 337 -11.71 4.88 15.17
N LEU A 338 -12.63 5.81 14.91
CA LEU A 338 -14.03 5.48 14.60
C LEU A 338 -14.15 4.60 13.35
N GLY A 339 -13.34 4.89 12.32
CA GLY A 339 -13.25 4.08 11.10
C GLY A 339 -12.78 2.65 11.37
N ILE A 340 -11.76 2.46 12.21
CA ILE A 340 -11.28 1.14 12.63
C ILE A 340 -12.39 0.36 13.35
N SER A 341 -13.10 0.99 14.29
CA SER A 341 -14.20 0.34 15.00
C SER A 341 -15.33 -0.08 14.05
N LEU A 342 -15.63 0.74 13.04
CA LEU A 342 -16.61 0.40 12.02
C LEU A 342 -16.12 -0.77 11.14
N GLU A 343 -14.87 -0.74 10.68
CA GLU A 343 -14.24 -1.78 9.85
C GLU A 343 -14.26 -3.14 10.58
N VAL A 344 -13.90 -3.17 11.87
CA VAL A 344 -13.93 -4.37 12.71
C VAL A 344 -15.35 -4.94 12.81
N ARG A 345 -16.34 -4.10 13.15
CA ARG A 345 -17.74 -4.54 13.27
C ARG A 345 -18.29 -5.07 11.96
N GLN A 346 -17.97 -4.41 10.85
CA GLN A 346 -18.37 -4.84 9.51
C GLN A 346 -17.71 -6.17 9.14
N ALA A 347 -16.41 -6.35 9.40
CA ALA A 347 -15.71 -7.60 9.11
C ALA A 347 -16.27 -8.78 9.93
N ILE A 348 -16.55 -8.60 11.22
CA ILE A 348 -17.19 -9.62 12.06
C ILE A 348 -18.59 -9.97 11.52
N THR A 349 -19.38 -8.95 11.19
CA THR A 349 -20.74 -9.14 10.64
C THR A 349 -20.69 -9.90 9.31
N ASN A 350 -19.75 -9.54 8.42
CA ASN A 350 -19.54 -10.21 7.14
C ASN A 350 -19.11 -11.67 7.32
N MET A 351 -18.25 -11.94 8.31
CA MET A 351 -17.79 -13.29 8.65
C MET A 351 -18.93 -14.18 9.17
N ILE A 352 -19.79 -13.66 10.06
CA ILE A 352 -20.96 -14.38 10.55
C ILE A 352 -21.95 -14.65 9.40
N ASN A 353 -22.21 -13.64 8.57
CA ASN A 353 -23.12 -13.76 7.43
C ASN A 353 -22.60 -14.76 6.38
N SER A 354 -21.31 -14.76 6.08
CA SER A 354 -20.71 -15.70 5.13
C SER A 354 -20.76 -17.15 5.64
N ALA A 355 -20.59 -17.35 6.96
CA ALA A 355 -20.75 -18.67 7.60
C ALA A 355 -22.19 -19.21 7.44
N ALA A 356 -23.18 -18.36 7.71
CA ALA A 356 -24.59 -18.70 7.57
C ALA A 356 -24.95 -18.99 6.11
N ARG A 357 -24.47 -18.17 5.16
CA ARG A 357 -24.68 -18.37 3.72
C ARG A 357 -24.08 -19.69 3.23
N LEU A 358 -22.88 -20.04 3.68
CA LEU A 358 -22.25 -21.32 3.34
C LEU A 358 -23.10 -22.50 3.84
N THR A 359 -23.61 -22.42 5.07
CA THR A 359 -24.49 -23.45 5.65
C THR A 359 -25.78 -23.61 4.85
N VAL A 360 -26.42 -22.50 4.46
CA VAL A 360 -27.64 -22.53 3.63
C VAL A 360 -27.35 -23.06 2.23
N ALA A 361 -26.26 -22.64 1.59
CA ALA A 361 -25.85 -23.12 0.27
C ALA A 361 -25.57 -24.63 0.27
N GLN A 362 -24.96 -25.17 1.33
CA GLN A 362 -24.73 -26.61 1.48
C GLN A 362 -26.04 -27.40 1.59
N ARG A 363 -27.02 -26.88 2.34
CA ARG A 363 -28.36 -27.50 2.42
C ARG A 363 -29.08 -27.46 1.07
N GLN A 364 -28.97 -26.35 0.35
CA GLN A 364 -29.53 -26.21 -0.99
C GLN A 364 -28.88 -27.20 -1.98
N LEU A 365 -27.56 -27.39 -1.90
CA LEU A 365 -26.85 -28.37 -2.70
C LEU A 365 -27.35 -29.79 -2.42
N ALA A 366 -27.44 -30.19 -1.14
CA ALA A 366 -27.95 -31.51 -0.77
C ALA A 366 -29.38 -31.76 -1.29
N ALA A 367 -30.25 -30.76 -1.22
CA ALA A 367 -31.60 -30.85 -1.78
C ALA A 367 -31.62 -30.93 -3.31
N ALA A 368 -30.77 -30.16 -4.00
CA ALA A 368 -30.66 -30.18 -5.46
C ALA A 368 -30.06 -31.50 -5.99
N GLU A 369 -29.09 -32.07 -5.28
CA GLU A 369 -28.53 -33.40 -5.57
C GLU A 369 -29.60 -34.49 -5.48
N GLU A 370 -30.40 -34.47 -4.41
CA GLU A 370 -31.48 -35.44 -4.25
C GLU A 370 -32.60 -35.25 -5.27
N ASN A 371 -32.97 -34.01 -5.59
CA ASN A 371 -33.94 -33.71 -6.65
C ASN A 371 -33.46 -34.24 -8.01
N TYR A 372 -32.19 -34.01 -8.35
CA TYR A 372 -31.62 -34.52 -9.59
C TYR A 372 -31.60 -36.06 -9.62
N ARG A 373 -31.23 -36.70 -8.50
CA ARG A 373 -31.25 -38.16 -8.36
C ARG A 373 -32.65 -38.73 -8.58
N ILE A 374 -33.67 -38.17 -7.92
CA ILE A 374 -35.07 -38.60 -8.05
C ILE A 374 -35.57 -38.39 -9.48
N SER A 375 -35.35 -37.22 -10.06
CA SER A 375 -35.76 -36.92 -11.44
C SER A 375 -35.12 -37.89 -12.44
N LYS A 376 -33.81 -38.20 -12.27
CA LYS A 376 -33.10 -39.18 -13.11
C LYS A 376 -33.73 -40.57 -13.03
N VAL A 377 -34.11 -41.02 -11.83
CA VAL A 377 -34.80 -42.31 -11.64
C VAL A 377 -36.20 -42.31 -12.25
N ARG A 378 -36.99 -41.25 -12.06
CA ARG A 378 -38.35 -41.15 -12.61
C ARG A 378 -38.37 -41.17 -14.13
N LEU A 379 -37.45 -40.47 -14.79
CA LEU A 379 -37.35 -40.55 -16.27
C LEU A 379 -36.96 -41.95 -16.73
N ALA A 380 -36.02 -42.61 -16.04
CA ALA A 380 -35.61 -43.98 -16.38
C ALA A 380 -36.78 -44.98 -16.22
N ALA A 381 -37.71 -44.73 -15.31
CA ALA A 381 -38.94 -45.48 -15.13
C ALA A 381 -40.08 -45.07 -16.08
N GLY A 382 -39.89 -44.04 -16.92
CA GLY A 382 -40.93 -43.49 -17.80
C GLY A 382 -41.99 -42.63 -17.10
N GLU A 383 -41.81 -42.33 -15.81
CA GLU A 383 -42.74 -41.53 -14.98
C GLU A 383 -42.39 -40.02 -14.93
N GLY A 384 -41.23 -39.64 -15.47
CA GLY A 384 -40.75 -38.26 -15.53
C GLY A 384 -40.62 -37.76 -16.97
N ILE A 385 -40.47 -36.44 -17.14
CA ILE A 385 -40.27 -35.81 -18.45
C ILE A 385 -38.88 -35.18 -18.59
N THR A 386 -38.40 -35.04 -19.83
CA THR A 386 -37.07 -34.47 -20.13
C THR A 386 -36.87 -33.09 -19.51
N LEU A 387 -37.92 -32.26 -19.44
CA LEU A 387 -37.89 -30.94 -18.82
C LEU A 387 -37.51 -31.00 -17.34
N GLU A 388 -38.13 -31.90 -16.55
CA GLU A 388 -37.89 -32.01 -15.10
C GLU A 388 -36.42 -32.30 -14.77
N ILE A 389 -35.76 -33.18 -15.53
CA ILE A 389 -34.33 -33.45 -15.32
C ILE A 389 -33.46 -32.30 -15.79
N THR A 390 -33.80 -31.66 -16.91
CA THR A 390 -33.05 -30.49 -17.38
C THR A 390 -33.09 -29.35 -16.37
N ASP A 391 -34.25 -29.11 -15.76
CA ASP A 391 -34.42 -28.13 -14.69
C ASP A 391 -33.66 -28.57 -13.42
N ALA A 392 -33.77 -29.83 -13.01
CA ALA A 392 -33.06 -30.36 -11.85
C ALA A 392 -31.53 -30.30 -12.00
N LEU A 393 -30.99 -30.60 -13.17
CA LEU A 393 -29.55 -30.49 -13.48
C LEU A 393 -29.08 -29.03 -13.46
N THR A 394 -29.91 -28.11 -13.97
CA THR A 394 -29.63 -26.67 -13.92
C THR A 394 -29.58 -26.19 -12.46
N GLN A 395 -30.55 -26.59 -11.64
CA GLN A 395 -30.59 -26.27 -10.21
C GLN A 395 -29.40 -26.87 -9.45
N LEU A 396 -29.01 -28.12 -9.75
CA LEU A 396 -27.83 -28.76 -9.16
C LEU A 396 -26.55 -28.01 -9.51
N THR A 397 -26.37 -27.67 -10.79
CA THR A 397 -25.21 -26.88 -11.24
C THR A 397 -25.16 -25.53 -10.52
N GLN A 398 -26.27 -24.80 -10.47
CA GLN A 398 -26.36 -23.53 -9.74
C GLN A 398 -26.07 -23.68 -8.24
N ALA A 399 -26.54 -24.74 -7.60
CA ALA A 399 -26.27 -24.99 -6.18
C ALA A 399 -24.78 -25.33 -5.92
N ARG A 400 -24.13 -26.08 -6.82
CA ARG A 400 -22.68 -26.33 -6.75
C ARG A 400 -21.89 -25.03 -6.83
N ILE A 401 -22.25 -24.15 -7.78
CA ILE A 401 -21.66 -22.81 -7.96
C ILE A 401 -21.86 -21.94 -6.70
N ALA A 402 -23.05 -21.99 -6.10
CA ALA A 402 -23.37 -21.24 -4.90
C ALA A 402 -22.51 -21.68 -3.69
N VAL A 403 -22.28 -23.00 -3.53
CA VAL A 403 -21.40 -23.51 -2.47
C VAL A 403 -19.95 -23.09 -2.69
N VAL A 404 -19.44 -23.19 -3.93
CA VAL A 404 -18.10 -22.71 -4.29
C VAL A 404 -17.95 -21.23 -3.94
N SER A 405 -18.88 -20.39 -4.39
CA SER A 405 -18.88 -18.95 -4.12
C SER A 405 -18.93 -18.64 -2.62
N ALA A 406 -19.87 -19.25 -1.89
CA ALA A 406 -20.02 -19.04 -0.45
C ALA A 406 -18.78 -19.47 0.35
N ARG A 407 -18.10 -20.55 -0.06
CA ARG A 407 -16.85 -21.01 0.55
C ARG A 407 -15.73 -19.98 0.39
N TYR A 408 -15.55 -19.43 -0.81
CA TYR A 408 -14.50 -18.42 -1.05
C TYR A 408 -14.87 -17.04 -0.50
N ASP A 409 -16.16 -16.72 -0.38
CA ASP A 409 -16.63 -15.53 0.33
C ASP A 409 -16.34 -15.64 1.84
N TYR A 410 -16.47 -16.82 2.43
CA TYR A 410 -16.09 -17.07 3.83
C TYR A 410 -14.58 -16.82 4.07
N TRP A 411 -13.72 -17.35 3.20
CA TRP A 411 -12.27 -17.09 3.27
C TRP A 411 -11.91 -15.62 3.06
N THR A 412 -12.64 -14.93 2.19
CA THR A 412 -12.46 -13.50 1.96
C THR A 412 -12.84 -12.70 3.21
N ALA A 413 -13.99 -13.01 3.82
CA ALA A 413 -14.44 -12.38 5.07
C ALA A 413 -13.45 -12.64 6.22
N TYR A 414 -12.85 -13.83 6.29
CA TYR A 414 -11.79 -14.12 7.25
C TYR A 414 -10.54 -13.26 7.02
N SER A 415 -10.11 -13.10 5.77
CA SER A 415 -8.96 -12.25 5.41
C SER A 415 -9.24 -10.77 5.72
N GLU A 416 -10.48 -10.31 5.51
CA GLU A 416 -10.94 -8.97 5.88
C GLU A 416 -10.89 -8.76 7.39
N LEU A 417 -11.29 -9.76 8.17
CA LEU A 417 -11.21 -9.69 9.63
C LEU A 417 -9.75 -9.62 10.11
N GLN A 418 -8.85 -10.44 9.54
CA GLN A 418 -7.41 -10.36 9.84
C GLN A 418 -6.88 -8.94 9.62
N ARG A 419 -7.24 -8.32 8.48
CA ARG A 419 -6.87 -6.93 8.20
C ARG A 419 -7.49 -5.96 9.21
N ALA A 420 -8.79 -6.05 9.46
CA ALA A 420 -9.52 -5.15 10.35
C ALA A 420 -8.91 -5.14 11.76
N VAL A 421 -8.55 -6.31 12.29
CA VAL A 421 -7.89 -6.46 13.60
C VAL A 421 -6.41 -6.10 13.56
N GLY A 422 -5.79 -6.13 12.38
CA GLY A 422 -4.37 -5.81 12.19
C GLY A 422 -3.42 -6.94 12.61
N THR A 423 -3.89 -8.19 12.62
CA THR A 423 -3.08 -9.39 12.88
C THR A 423 -3.38 -10.48 11.85
N ASP A 424 -2.34 -11.22 11.46
CA ASP A 424 -2.49 -12.42 10.64
C ASP A 424 -2.92 -13.64 11.49
N ASP A 425 -2.56 -13.63 12.78
CA ASP A 425 -2.97 -14.68 13.73
C ASP A 425 -4.16 -14.20 14.56
N LEU A 426 -5.37 -14.53 14.09
CA LEU A 426 -6.60 -14.29 14.82
C LEU A 426 -6.76 -15.23 16.02
N GLN A 427 -6.09 -16.40 16.05
CA GLN A 427 -6.21 -17.33 17.18
C GLN A 427 -5.58 -16.75 18.46
N GLN A 428 -4.50 -15.98 18.31
CA GLN A 428 -3.83 -15.28 19.41
C GLN A 428 -4.72 -14.26 20.13
N ILE A 429 -5.68 -13.64 19.44
CA ILE A 429 -6.55 -12.58 19.98
C ILE A 429 -7.94 -13.12 20.36
N LEU A 430 -8.40 -14.16 19.68
CA LEU A 430 -9.75 -14.72 19.84
C LEU A 430 -9.87 -15.81 20.92
N GLY A 431 -8.86 -15.97 21.80
CA GLY A 431 -8.94 -16.86 22.95
C GLY A 431 -8.67 -18.34 22.64
N GLY A 432 -7.93 -18.64 21.57
CA GLY A 432 -7.31 -19.95 21.39
C GLY A 432 -6.18 -20.14 22.39
N ARG A 433 -6.50 -20.42 23.66
CA ARG A 433 -5.55 -21.04 24.58
C ARG A 433 -5.31 -22.46 24.07
N ASN A 434 -4.10 -22.73 23.59
CA ASN A 434 -3.60 -24.11 23.55
C ASN A 434 -3.68 -24.75 24.94
#